data_AF-A0A6B3H7N2-F1
#
_entry.id   AF-A0A6B3H7N2-F1
#
_cell.length_a   1.000
_cell.length_b   1.000
_cell.length_c   1.000
_cell.angle_alpha   90.00
_cell.angle_beta   90.00
_cell.angle_gamma   90.00
#
_symmetry.space_group_name_H-M   'P 1'
#
loop_
_entity.id
_entity.type
_entity.pdbx_description
1 polymer ?
#
loop_
_entity_poly.entity_id
_entity_poly.type
_entity_poly.pdbx_seq_one_letter_code
_entity_poly.pdbx_strand_id
1 'polypeptide(L)'
;MPEVLSAPLVVEFPFTRSLGPVQSAFLTGLRERTVLGVRTDDGTVLVPPVEYDPVTANELRELVEVAATGTVTTWAWNPAPRRNQPLGTPFAWVLVRLD
;
A
#
# COMPACT_ATOMS: atom_id res chain seq x y z
N MET A 1 -21.15 -28.40 -28.97
CA MET A 1 -20.29 -27.26 -28.59
C MET A 1 -18.88 -27.80 -28.47
N PRO A 2 -17.88 -27.25 -29.16
CA PRO A 2 -16.50 -27.70 -29.00
C PRO A 2 -16.05 -27.49 -27.55
N GLU A 3 -15.20 -28.38 -27.06
CA GLU A 3 -14.66 -28.35 -25.70
C GLU A 3 -13.74 -27.13 -25.52
N VAL A 4 -13.99 -26.32 -24.48
CA VAL A 4 -13.19 -25.13 -24.20
C VAL A 4 -11.92 -25.57 -23.49
N LEU A 5 -10.79 -25.45 -24.18
CA LEU A 5 -9.48 -25.72 -23.59
C LEU A 5 -9.22 -24.74 -22.44
N SER A 6 -8.74 -25.26 -21.31
CA SER A 6 -8.33 -24.46 -20.15
C SER A 6 -7.01 -24.98 -19.59
N ALA A 7 -6.26 -24.08 -18.95
CA ALA A 7 -5.04 -24.40 -18.22
C ALA A 7 -4.96 -23.53 -16.95
N PRO A 8 -4.29 -23.98 -15.88
CA PRO A 8 -4.08 -23.16 -14.70
C PRO A 8 -3.27 -21.90 -15.02
N LEU A 9 -3.79 -20.73 -14.67
CA LEU A 9 -3.02 -19.47 -14.67
C LEU A 9 -2.38 -19.30 -13.29
N VAL A 10 -1.07 -19.47 -13.21
CA VAL A 10 -0.30 -19.13 -12.01
C VAL A 10 0.09 -17.66 -12.12
N VAL A 11 -0.60 -16.79 -11.39
CA VAL A 11 -0.20 -15.38 -11.24
C VAL A 11 0.86 -15.30 -10.15
N GLU A 12 2.13 -15.24 -10.56
CA GLU A 12 3.25 -15.01 -9.67
C GLU A 12 4.07 -13.81 -10.10
N PHE A 13 4.70 -13.14 -9.12
CA PHE A 13 5.69 -12.09 -9.34
C PHE A 13 7.04 -12.64 -8.86
N PRO A 14 7.74 -13.49 -9.65
CA PRO A 14 8.89 -14.28 -9.21
C PRO A 14 10.18 -13.44 -9.23
N PHE A 15 10.11 -12.18 -8.83
CA PHE A 15 11.25 -11.29 -8.74
C PHE A 15 11.37 -10.71 -7.34
N THR A 16 12.60 -10.74 -6.82
CA THR A 16 12.96 -10.00 -5.62
C THR A 16 13.37 -8.61 -6.06
N ARG A 17 12.52 -7.61 -5.79
CA ARG A 17 12.87 -6.21 -6.01
C ARG A 17 13.57 -5.68 -4.76
N SER A 18 14.78 -5.17 -4.91
CA SER A 18 15.42 -4.39 -3.86
C SER A 18 14.58 -3.15 -3.57
N LEU A 19 14.33 -2.91 -2.29
CA LEU A 19 13.64 -1.71 -1.84
C LEU A 19 14.64 -0.55 -1.93
N GLY A 20 14.31 0.50 -2.69
CA GLY A 20 15.08 1.74 -2.70
C GLY A 20 15.07 2.43 -1.33
N PRO A 21 15.78 3.57 -1.17
CA PRO A 21 15.86 4.26 0.12
C PRO A 21 14.48 4.68 0.65
N VAL A 22 13.57 5.13 -0.23
CA VAL A 22 12.21 5.56 0.13
C VAL A 22 11.36 4.39 0.65
N GLN A 23 11.24 3.31 -0.11
CA GLN A 23 10.43 2.16 0.28
C GLN A 23 11.02 1.41 1.49
N SER A 24 12.35 1.35 1.60
CA SER A 24 13.03 0.77 2.76
C SER A 24 12.72 1.55 4.04
N ALA A 25 12.74 2.87 3.98
CA ALA A 25 12.41 3.73 5.11
C ALA A 25 10.94 3.56 5.53
N PHE A 26 10.00 3.53 4.59
CA PHE A 26 8.59 3.30 4.88
C PHE A 26 8.33 1.97 5.59
N LEU A 27 8.83 0.87 5.05
CA LEU A 27 8.64 -0.46 5.64
C LEU A 27 9.34 -0.60 7.00
N THR A 28 10.49 0.06 7.17
CA THR A 28 11.16 0.16 8.47
C THR A 28 10.31 0.98 9.46
N GLY A 29 9.72 2.10 9.02
CA GLY A 29 8.80 2.89 9.83
C GLY A 29 7.61 2.06 10.31
N LEU A 30 6.98 1.27 9.43
CA LEU A 30 5.84 0.42 9.80
C LEU A 30 6.22 -0.59 10.91
N ARG A 31 7.44 -1.15 10.88
CA ARG A 31 7.95 -2.01 11.96
C ARG A 31 7.99 -1.28 13.29
N GLU A 32 8.35 0.00 13.27
CA GLU A 32 8.41 0.88 14.44
C GLU A 32 7.05 1.54 14.78
N ARG A 33 5.97 1.17 14.07
CA ARG A 33 4.61 1.75 14.20
C ARG A 33 4.51 3.21 13.78
N THR A 34 5.40 3.66 12.89
CA THR A 34 5.38 4.98 12.29
C THR A 34 4.99 4.87 10.82
N VAL A 35 4.04 5.70 10.38
CA VAL A 35 3.69 5.82 8.97
C VAL A 35 4.46 7.00 8.40
N LEU A 36 5.20 6.76 7.33
CA LEU A 36 5.91 7.82 6.59
C LEU A 36 5.18 8.09 5.28
N GLY A 37 5.10 9.36 4.90
CA GLY A 37 4.78 9.82 3.55
C GLY A 37 5.98 10.50 2.91
N VAL A 38 5.80 10.98 1.69
CA VAL A 38 6.79 11.83 0.99
C VAL A 38 6.13 13.14 0.57
N ARG A 39 6.83 14.25 0.77
CA ARG A 39 6.35 15.58 0.36
C ARG A 39 6.75 15.87 -1.09
N THR A 40 5.79 16.32 -1.90
CA THR A 40 5.97 16.83 -3.27
C THR A 40 6.39 18.30 -3.26
N ASP A 41 6.85 18.80 -4.39
CA ASP A 41 7.28 20.21 -4.54
C ASP A 41 6.12 21.20 -4.29
N ASP A 42 4.88 20.79 -4.51
CA ASP A 42 3.68 21.59 -4.24
C ASP A 42 3.17 21.49 -2.79
N GLY A 43 3.88 20.74 -1.94
CA GLY A 43 3.59 20.58 -0.52
C GLY A 43 2.61 19.45 -0.17
N THR A 44 2.07 18.74 -1.17
CA THR A 44 1.23 17.55 -0.95
C THR A 44 2.04 16.42 -0.32
N VAL A 45 1.43 15.64 0.57
CA VAL A 45 2.07 14.44 1.16
C VAL A 45 1.41 13.19 0.59
N LEU A 46 2.21 12.31 -0.01
CA LEU A 46 1.77 11.05 -0.60
C LEU A 46 2.06 9.89 0.35
N VAL A 47 1.06 9.03 0.58
CA VAL A 47 1.15 7.82 1.43
C VAL A 47 0.43 6.65 0.73
N PRO A 48 1.07 5.48 0.55
CA PRO A 48 2.48 5.20 0.80
C PRO A 48 3.42 6.13 0.00
N PRO A 49 4.66 6.37 0.48
CA PRO A 49 5.57 7.27 -0.22
C PRO A 49 5.98 6.69 -1.57
N VAL A 50 6.30 7.57 -2.51
CA VAL A 50 6.74 7.23 -3.87
C VAL A 50 8.08 7.91 -4.16
N GLU A 51 8.88 7.30 -5.03
CA GLU A 51 10.24 7.77 -5.34
C GLU A 51 10.25 8.98 -6.31
N TYR A 52 9.16 9.17 -7.04
CA TYR A 52 9.00 10.24 -8.03
C TYR A 52 7.62 10.86 -7.95
N ASP A 53 7.55 12.16 -8.17
CA ASP A 53 6.30 12.91 -8.25
C ASP A 53 5.47 12.43 -9.44
N PRO A 54 4.20 12.01 -9.24
CA PRO A 54 3.37 11.47 -10.30
C PRO A 54 2.93 12.52 -11.34
N VAL A 55 3.06 13.81 -11.03
CA VAL A 55 2.71 14.93 -11.90
C VAL A 55 3.94 15.45 -12.64
N THR A 56 5.06 15.67 -11.94
CA THR A 56 6.25 16.32 -12.50
C THR A 56 7.37 15.37 -12.89
N ALA A 57 7.32 14.11 -12.42
CA ALA A 57 8.40 13.12 -12.52
C ALA A 57 9.72 13.50 -11.83
N ASN A 58 9.72 14.57 -11.01
CA ASN A 58 10.87 14.91 -10.17
C ASN A 58 11.12 13.82 -9.12
N GLU A 59 12.38 13.61 -8.76
CA GLU A 59 12.72 12.69 -7.68
C GLU A 59 12.30 13.28 -6.32
N LEU A 60 11.64 12.47 -5.50
CA LEU A 60 11.18 12.86 -4.17
C LEU A 60 11.99 12.17 -3.08
N ARG A 61 12.45 12.95 -2.09
CA ARG A 61 13.29 12.45 -0.99
C ARG A 61 12.87 12.91 0.40
N GLU A 62 11.99 13.91 0.49
CA GLU A 62 11.56 14.48 1.77
C GLU A 62 10.51 13.57 2.42
N LEU A 63 11.00 12.59 3.20
CA LEU A 63 10.13 11.73 4.00
C LEU A 63 9.66 12.47 5.24
N VAL A 64 8.37 12.35 5.53
CA VAL A 64 7.70 12.99 6.67
C VAL A 64 6.84 11.97 7.41
N GLU A 65 6.84 12.03 8.74
CA GLU A 65 5.87 11.29 9.54
C GLU A 65 4.49 11.93 9.39
N VAL A 66 3.48 11.09 9.16
CA VAL A 66 2.08 11.53 9.02
C VAL A 66 1.31 11.29 10.31
N ALA A 67 0.12 11.88 10.42
CA ALA A 67 -0.72 11.73 11.59
C ALA A 67 -1.02 10.25 11.90
N ALA A 68 -1.02 9.91 13.19
CA ALA A 68 -1.42 8.58 13.67
C ALA A 68 -2.95 8.35 13.62
N THR A 69 -3.71 9.40 13.32
CA THR A 69 -5.16 9.41 13.22
C THR A 69 -5.61 9.79 11.83
N GLY A 70 -6.87 9.48 11.53
CA GLY A 70 -7.49 9.79 10.27
C GLY A 70 -8.96 9.42 10.25
N THR A 71 -9.59 9.73 9.13
CA THR A 71 -10.99 9.43 8.87
C THR A 71 -11.12 8.22 7.97
N VAL A 72 -11.97 7.25 8.34
CA VAL A 72 -12.38 6.17 7.43
C VAL A 72 -13.25 6.76 6.33
N THR A 73 -12.78 6.73 5.08
CA THR A 73 -13.50 7.31 3.93
C THR A 73 -14.35 6.28 3.21
N THR A 74 -13.95 5.02 3.22
CA THR A 74 -14.74 3.90 2.69
C THR A 74 -14.30 2.60 3.35
N TRP A 75 -15.11 1.55 3.20
CA TRP A 75 -14.86 0.25 3.81
C TRP A 75 -15.52 -0.89 3.00
N ALA A 76 -15.04 -2.10 3.22
CA ALA A 76 -15.63 -3.32 2.67
C ALA A 76 -15.72 -4.41 3.75
N TRP A 77 -16.90 -5.03 3.89
CA TRP A 77 -17.11 -6.13 4.82
C TRP A 77 -16.56 -7.45 4.26
N ASN A 78 -15.83 -8.19 5.08
CA ASN A 78 -15.38 -9.54 4.79
C ASN A 78 -16.03 -10.54 5.77
N PRO A 79 -17.22 -11.08 5.44
CA PRO A 79 -17.97 -11.97 6.33
C PRO A 79 -17.32 -13.36 6.49
N ALA A 80 -16.48 -13.77 5.54
CA ALA A 80 -15.87 -15.09 5.50
C ALA A 80 -14.42 -15.00 5.00
N PRO A 81 -13.45 -14.71 5.90
CA PRO A 81 -12.05 -14.59 5.53
C PRO A 81 -11.51 -15.84 4.84
N ARG A 82 -10.78 -15.62 3.73
CA ARG A 82 -10.06 -16.70 3.04
C ARG A 82 -8.80 -17.08 3.81
N ARG A 83 -8.25 -18.26 3.49
CA ARG A 83 -6.94 -18.70 3.97
C ARG A 83 -5.87 -17.61 3.70
N ASN A 84 -4.98 -17.40 4.67
CA ASN A 84 -3.89 -16.41 4.65
C ASN A 84 -4.33 -14.93 4.75
N GLN A 85 -5.57 -14.65 5.14
CA GLN A 85 -5.99 -13.31 5.53
C GLN A 85 -5.47 -12.96 6.95
N PRO A 86 -5.37 -11.67 7.32
CA PRO A 86 -4.82 -11.26 8.63
C PRO A 86 -5.60 -11.77 9.84
N LEU A 87 -6.92 -11.93 9.70
CA LEU A 87 -7.82 -12.38 10.76
C LEU A 87 -8.63 -13.60 10.30
N GLY A 88 -8.90 -14.52 11.23
CA GLY A 88 -9.72 -15.72 10.99
C GLY A 88 -11.22 -15.54 11.25
N THR A 89 -11.64 -14.38 11.74
CA THR A 89 -13.03 -14.02 12.05
C THR A 89 -13.51 -12.90 11.13
N PRO A 90 -14.83 -12.64 10.98
CA PRO A 90 -15.33 -11.56 10.13
C PRO A 90 -14.74 -10.19 10.50
N PHE A 91 -14.36 -9.40 9.50
CA PHE A 91 -13.74 -8.07 9.69
C PHE A 91 -14.04 -7.12 8.53
N ALA A 92 -13.76 -5.82 8.71
CA ALA A 92 -13.84 -4.82 7.65
C ALA A 92 -12.44 -4.39 7.20
N TRP A 93 -12.25 -4.24 5.90
CA TRP A 93 -11.16 -3.43 5.36
C TRP A 93 -11.61 -1.97 5.35
N VAL A 94 -10.72 -1.06 5.70
CA VAL A 94 -11.00 0.38 5.69
C VAL A 94 -9.97 1.11 4.84
N LEU A 95 -10.42 2.12 4.12
CA LEU A 95 -9.55 3.14 3.55
C LEU A 95 -9.54 4.33 4.49
N VAL A 96 -8.37 4.65 5.03
CA VAL A 96 -8.19 5.77 5.97
C VAL A 96 -7.53 6.92 5.23
N ARG A 97 -8.13 8.10 5.28
CA ARG A 97 -7.47 9.36 4.95
C ARG A 97 -6.90 9.92 6.24
N LEU A 98 -5.58 10.00 6.32
CA LEU A 98 -4.86 10.54 7.48
C LEU A 98 -5.10 12.05 7.59
N ASP A 99 -5.05 12.57 8.82
CA ASP A 99 -5.31 13.98 9.13
C ASP A 99 -4.18 14.93 8.67
#